data_AF-A0A6G2JVS3-F1
#
_entry.id   AF-A0A6G2JVS3-F1
#
_cell.length_a   1.000
_cell.length_b   1.000
_cell.length_c   1.000
_cell.angle_alpha   90.00
_cell.angle_beta   90.00
_cell.angle_gamma   90.00
#
_symmetry.space_group_name_H-M   'P 1'
#
loop_
_entity.id
_entity.type
_entity.pdbx_description
1 polymer ?
#
loop_
_entity_poly.entity_id
_entity_poly.type
_entity_poly.pdbx_seq_one_letter_code
_entity_poly.pdbx_strand_id
1 'polypeptide(L)'
;MEVVNEVLPTSPERIEEMMQPGPDGPIYMVNLLKFKDKAEYEDGRETDLTGFEAYQLYGRAVSRIIQDYGGEIQFAADVTFLSLGQVEELWDEIAIAKYPNRGALLAMSSSQEWQEAAVHRTAGLAGQLNIETVAQFVRQ
;
A
#
# COMPACT_ATOMS: atom_id res chain seq x y z
N MET A 1 -19.66 -9.64 0.04
CA MET A 1 -18.39 -9.92 -0.63
C MET A 1 -17.44 -10.39 0.44
N GLU A 2 -16.74 -11.50 0.22
CA GLU A 2 -15.69 -11.94 1.11
C GLU A 2 -14.43 -11.12 0.81
N VAL A 3 -13.73 -10.65 1.86
CA VAL A 3 -12.54 -9.82 1.74
C VAL A 3 -11.38 -10.55 2.41
N VAL A 4 -10.31 -10.79 1.65
CA VAL A 4 -9.08 -11.39 2.17
C VAL A 4 -7.99 -10.33 2.16
N ASN A 5 -7.50 -9.98 3.34
CA ASN A 5 -6.40 -9.04 3.48
C ASN A 5 -5.05 -9.75 3.26
N GLU A 6 -4.13 -9.10 2.55
CA GLU A 6 -2.80 -9.64 2.27
C GLU A 6 -1.72 -8.56 2.45
N VAL A 7 -0.56 -8.98 2.96
CA VAL A 7 0.61 -8.11 3.09
C VAL A 7 1.48 -8.19 1.83
N LEU A 8 1.60 -9.38 1.23
CA LEU A 8 2.33 -9.63 0.00
C LEU A 8 1.41 -10.35 -1.00
N PRO A 9 1.60 -10.18 -2.32
CA PRO A 9 0.87 -10.97 -3.31
C PRO A 9 1.15 -12.46 -3.11
N THR A 10 0.11 -13.28 -2.93
CA THR A 10 0.27 -14.74 -2.76
C THR A 10 -0.14 -15.55 -4.00
N SER A 11 -0.87 -14.92 -4.93
CA SER A 11 -1.33 -15.56 -6.18
C SER A 11 -0.35 -15.30 -7.34
N PRO A 12 0.20 -16.34 -7.98
CA PRO A 12 1.02 -16.20 -9.18
C PRO A 12 0.30 -15.46 -10.31
N GLU A 13 -0.99 -15.72 -10.50
CA GLU A 13 -1.82 -15.07 -11.51
C GLU A 13 -1.92 -13.56 -11.23
N ARG A 14 -2.13 -13.16 -9.97
CA ARG A 14 -2.16 -11.75 -9.56
C ARG A 14 -0.81 -11.05 -9.77
N ILE A 15 0.29 -11.76 -9.54
CA ILE A 15 1.64 -11.24 -9.82
C ILE A 15 1.82 -11.02 -11.33
N GLU A 16 1.40 -11.98 -12.17
CA GLU A 16 1.47 -11.85 -13.63
C GLU A 16 0.61 -10.68 -14.15
N GLU A 17 -0.61 -10.52 -13.63
CA GLU A 17 -1.50 -9.40 -13.94
C GLU A 17 -0.90 -8.05 -13.55
N MET A 18 -0.25 -7.98 -12.39
CA MET A 18 0.43 -6.79 -11.90
C MET A 18 1.60 -6.37 -12.81
N MET A 19 2.26 -7.33 -13.47
CA MET A 19 3.35 -7.08 -14.40
C MET A 19 2.89 -6.62 -15.80
N GLN A 20 1.58 -6.70 -16.10
CA GLN A 20 1.04 -6.19 -17.37
C GLN A 20 1.08 -4.65 -17.39
N PRO A 21 1.11 -4.00 -18.58
CA PRO A 21 1.29 -2.54 -18.70
C PRO A 21 0.30 -1.67 -17.93
N GLY A 22 -0.90 -2.20 -17.65
CA GLY A 22 -1.98 -1.46 -17.01
C GLY A 22 -2.70 -0.48 -17.94
N PRO A 23 -3.58 0.36 -17.37
CA PRO A 23 -4.30 1.36 -18.16
C PRO A 23 -3.37 2.49 -18.63
N ASP A 24 -3.76 3.18 -19.70
CA ASP A 24 -3.06 4.38 -20.15
C ASP A 24 -3.22 5.53 -19.14
N GLY A 25 -2.11 6.24 -18.90
CA GLY A 25 -2.08 7.43 -18.05
C GLY A 25 -1.99 7.15 -16.55
N PRO A 26 -2.26 8.17 -15.71
CA PRO A 26 -2.04 8.08 -14.28
C PRO A 26 -2.95 7.08 -13.58
N ILE A 27 -2.36 6.32 -12.67
CA ILE A 27 -3.07 5.40 -11.77
C ILE A 27 -3.03 5.93 -10.34
N TYR A 28 -4.05 5.56 -9.57
CA TYR A 28 -4.20 5.90 -8.15
C TYR A 28 -4.39 4.61 -7.38
N MET A 29 -3.41 4.28 -6.53
CA MET A 29 -3.42 3.12 -5.67
C MET A 29 -4.13 3.48 -4.37
N VAL A 30 -5.33 2.94 -4.17
CA VAL A 30 -6.10 3.06 -2.93
C VAL A 30 -5.68 1.93 -2.01
N ASN A 31 -5.03 2.27 -0.91
CA ASN A 31 -4.54 1.34 0.09
C ASN A 31 -5.47 1.40 1.30
N LEU A 32 -6.04 0.25 1.66
CA LEU A 32 -6.84 0.08 2.87
C LEU A 32 -6.00 -0.73 3.85
N LEU A 33 -5.60 -0.12 4.96
CA LEU A 33 -4.50 -0.60 5.80
C LEU A 33 -5.01 -1.08 7.16
N LYS A 34 -4.62 -2.30 7.54
CA LYS A 34 -4.84 -2.84 8.87
C LYS A 34 -3.50 -3.09 9.57
N PHE A 35 -3.32 -2.55 10.76
CA PHE A 35 -2.08 -2.65 11.52
C PHE A 35 -2.12 -3.78 12.54
N LYS A 36 -0.93 -4.31 12.87
CA LYS A 36 -0.75 -5.15 14.06
C LYS A 36 -0.72 -4.29 15.31
N ASP A 37 -1.14 -4.85 16.44
CA ASP A 37 -0.96 -4.21 17.75
C ASP A 37 0.53 -3.96 18.06
N LYS A 38 1.39 -4.93 17.74
CA LYS A 38 2.85 -4.86 17.87
C LYS A 38 3.53 -5.23 16.55
N ALA A 39 4.57 -4.50 16.18
CA ALA A 39 5.35 -4.82 15.00
C ALA A 39 6.19 -6.09 15.19
N GLU A 40 6.32 -6.88 14.13
CA GLU A 40 7.09 -8.12 14.12
C GLU A 40 7.97 -8.17 12.87
N TYR A 41 9.28 -7.99 13.04
CA TYR A 41 10.22 -8.04 11.92
C TYR A 41 10.57 -9.48 11.57
N GLU A 42 10.61 -9.79 10.27
CA GLU A 42 10.92 -11.13 9.76
C GLU A 42 12.34 -11.61 10.12
N ASP A 43 13.27 -10.69 10.34
CA ASP A 43 14.63 -11.01 10.78
C ASP A 43 14.75 -11.31 12.29
N GLY A 44 13.62 -11.24 13.02
CA GLY A 44 13.54 -11.58 14.44
C GLY A 44 14.12 -10.53 15.37
N ARG A 45 14.48 -9.32 14.89
CA ARG A 45 14.93 -8.25 15.80
C ARG A 45 13.83 -7.88 16.79
N GLU A 46 14.21 -7.65 18.05
CA GLU A 46 13.27 -7.13 19.04
C GLU A 46 12.92 -5.66 18.74
N THR A 47 11.68 -5.29 19.05
CA THR A 47 11.19 -3.93 18.88
C THR A 47 10.08 -3.65 19.89
N ASP A 48 9.97 -2.38 20.28
CA ASP A 48 8.85 -1.86 21.09
C ASP A 48 7.83 -1.09 20.23
N LEU A 49 8.01 -1.07 18.90
CA LEU A 49 7.12 -0.37 17.99
C LEU A 49 5.77 -1.09 17.88
N THR A 50 4.70 -0.31 17.85
CA THR A 50 3.39 -0.74 17.36
C THR A 50 3.44 -0.98 15.84
N GLY A 51 2.44 -1.69 15.30
CA GLY A 51 2.37 -1.90 13.85
C GLY A 51 2.22 -0.59 13.08
N PHE A 52 1.46 0.37 13.61
CA PHE A 52 1.33 1.72 13.07
C PHE A 52 2.67 2.46 13.04
N GLU A 53 3.44 2.46 14.12
CA GLU A 53 4.73 3.16 14.17
C GLU A 53 5.77 2.56 13.20
N ALA A 54 5.79 1.24 13.06
CA ALA A 54 6.59 0.58 12.04
C ALA A 54 6.13 1.01 10.63
N TYR A 55 4.83 0.96 10.35
CA TYR A 55 4.31 1.40 9.05
C TYR A 55 4.62 2.88 8.76
N GLN A 56 4.61 3.76 9.77
CA GLN A 56 4.98 5.16 9.62
C GLN A 56 6.47 5.36 9.24
N LEU A 57 7.38 4.46 9.64
CA LEU A 57 8.76 4.46 9.14
C LEU A 57 8.78 4.19 7.63
N TYR A 58 8.02 3.19 7.18
CA TYR A 58 7.84 2.88 5.76
C TYR A 58 7.22 4.06 4.99
N GLY A 59 6.12 4.62 5.47
CA GLY A 59 5.41 5.73 4.80
C GLY A 59 6.31 6.96 4.63
N ARG A 60 7.11 7.31 5.64
CA ARG A 60 8.09 8.41 5.55
C ARG A 60 9.16 8.14 4.49
N ALA A 61 9.68 6.93 4.39
CA ALA A 61 10.65 6.58 3.36
C ALA A 61 10.02 6.66 1.96
N VAL A 62 8.85 6.02 1.77
CA VAL A 62 8.17 5.97 0.48
C VAL A 62 7.73 7.35 -0.01
N SER A 63 7.28 8.24 0.88
CA SER A 63 6.92 9.62 0.49
C SER A 63 8.05 10.42 -0.17
N ARG A 64 9.31 10.01 0.05
CA ARG A 64 10.49 10.56 -0.63
C ARG A 64 10.79 9.78 -1.90
N ILE A 65 10.92 8.45 -1.80
CA ILE A 65 11.27 7.55 -2.91
C ILE A 65 10.29 7.74 -4.09
N ILE A 66 8.99 7.84 -3.81
CA ILE A 66 7.94 7.92 -4.84
C ILE A 66 8.14 9.09 -5.81
N GLN A 67 8.73 10.20 -5.35
CA GLN A 67 8.95 11.41 -6.15
C GLN A 67 9.95 11.17 -7.28
N ASP A 68 10.96 10.33 -7.04
CA ASP A 68 12.00 9.97 -8.03
C ASP A 68 11.41 9.17 -9.21
N TYR A 69 10.24 8.55 -9.00
CA TYR A 69 9.50 7.80 -10.01
C TYR A 69 8.30 8.59 -10.57
N GLY A 70 8.23 9.89 -10.29
CA GLY A 70 7.17 10.79 -10.77
C GLY A 70 5.82 10.57 -10.09
N GLY A 71 5.78 9.81 -9.00
CA GLY A 71 4.58 9.61 -8.21
C GLY A 71 4.49 10.56 -7.01
N GLU A 72 3.36 10.53 -6.32
CA GLU A 72 3.07 11.40 -5.18
C GLU A 72 2.05 10.76 -4.23
N ILE A 73 2.18 11.00 -2.93
CA ILE A 73 1.14 10.65 -1.96
C ILE A 73 0.07 11.74 -2.00
N GLN A 74 -1.15 11.39 -2.38
CA GLN A 74 -2.28 12.32 -2.54
C GLN A 74 -3.12 12.46 -1.28
N PHE A 75 -3.20 11.39 -0.49
CA PHE A 75 -4.07 11.33 0.69
C PHE A 75 -3.57 10.27 1.66
N ALA A 76 -3.69 10.55 2.96
CA ALA A 76 -3.50 9.59 4.05
C ALA A 76 -4.38 10.06 5.22
N ALA A 77 -5.21 9.18 5.77
CA ALA A 77 -6.09 9.52 6.90
C ALA A 77 -6.59 8.29 7.66
N ASP A 78 -6.82 8.48 8.96
CA ASP A 78 -7.45 7.49 9.83
C ASP A 78 -8.91 7.25 9.42
N VAL A 79 -9.32 5.98 9.45
CA VAL A 79 -10.73 5.59 9.32
C VAL A 79 -11.41 5.83 10.66
N THR A 80 -12.38 6.74 10.69
CA THR A 80 -13.03 7.15 11.95
C THR A 80 -14.45 6.62 12.11
N PHE A 81 -15.16 6.36 11.01
CA PHE A 81 -16.57 5.97 11.05
C PHE A 81 -17.05 5.36 9.73
N LEU A 82 -17.89 4.32 9.80
CA LEU A 82 -18.64 3.78 8.66
C LEU A 82 -20.06 4.35 8.64
N SER A 83 -20.31 5.33 7.79
CA SER A 83 -21.63 5.99 7.72
C SER A 83 -22.71 5.18 7.00
N LEU A 84 -22.33 4.27 6.12
CA LEU A 84 -23.25 3.45 5.31
C LEU A 84 -22.59 2.12 4.93
N GLY A 85 -23.35 1.03 4.99
CA GLY A 85 -22.87 -0.33 4.67
C GLY A 85 -22.65 -1.18 5.91
N GLN A 86 -22.13 -2.40 5.71
CA GLN A 86 -21.81 -3.34 6.77
C GLN A 86 -20.51 -4.06 6.40
N VAL A 87 -19.60 -4.15 7.36
CA VAL A 87 -18.35 -4.92 7.27
C VAL A 87 -18.08 -5.49 8.66
N GLU A 88 -17.43 -6.65 8.71
CA GLU A 88 -17.04 -7.27 9.99
C GLU A 88 -16.02 -6.41 10.73
N GLU A 89 -15.02 -5.91 9.99
CA GLU A 89 -13.96 -5.08 10.52
C GLU A 89 -13.56 -3.99 9.53
N LEU A 90 -13.30 -2.78 10.05
CA LEU A 90 -12.75 -1.68 9.28
C LEU A 90 -11.22 -1.74 9.25
N TRP A 91 -10.66 -1.21 8.17
CA TRP A 91 -9.27 -0.79 8.13
C TRP A 91 -9.04 0.38 9.07
N ASP A 92 -7.80 0.54 9.51
CA ASP A 92 -7.40 1.58 10.45
C ASP A 92 -7.04 2.89 9.71
N GLU A 93 -6.41 2.79 8.54
CA GLU A 93 -5.99 3.94 7.72
C GLU A 93 -6.30 3.73 6.23
N ILE A 94 -6.53 4.82 5.50
CA ILE A 94 -6.59 4.86 4.03
C ILE A 94 -5.46 5.74 3.50
N ALA A 95 -4.71 5.24 2.52
CA ALA A 95 -3.72 6.02 1.78
C ALA A 95 -3.95 5.94 0.26
N ILE A 96 -3.73 7.06 -0.44
CA ILE A 96 -3.80 7.13 -1.90
C ILE A 96 -2.46 7.61 -2.44
N ALA A 97 -1.80 6.75 -3.21
CA ALA A 97 -0.58 7.07 -3.95
C ALA A 97 -0.89 7.15 -5.45
N LYS A 98 -0.43 8.21 -6.10
CA LYS A 98 -0.57 8.40 -7.54
C LYS A 98 0.75 8.08 -8.23
N TYR A 99 0.68 7.43 -9.37
CA TYR A 99 1.81 7.17 -10.25
C TYR A 99 1.49 7.61 -11.68
N PRO A 100 2.49 7.99 -12.50
CA PRO A 100 2.28 8.34 -13.90
C PRO A 100 1.68 7.22 -14.75
N ASN A 101 1.99 5.97 -14.40
CA ASN A 101 1.47 4.73 -15.00
C ASN A 101 1.88 3.54 -14.10
N ARG A 102 1.39 2.33 -14.39
CA ARG A 102 1.74 1.12 -13.62
C ARG A 102 3.22 0.75 -13.69
N GLY A 103 3.88 1.00 -14.82
CA GLY A 103 5.32 0.77 -14.97
C GLY A 103 6.15 1.55 -13.93
N ALA A 104 5.78 2.79 -13.62
CA ALA A 104 6.45 3.59 -12.59
C ALA A 104 6.29 3.00 -11.18
N LEU A 105 5.09 2.50 -10.84
CA LEU A 105 4.84 1.78 -9.58
C LEU A 105 5.72 0.52 -9.47
N LEU A 106 5.78 -0.28 -10.54
CA LEU A 106 6.61 -1.50 -10.58
C LEU A 106 8.10 -1.18 -10.45
N ALA A 107 8.57 -0.17 -11.17
CA ALA A 107 9.97 0.27 -11.12
C ALA A 107 10.36 0.73 -9.71
N MET A 108 9.51 1.52 -9.05
CA MET A 108 9.72 1.95 -7.67
C MET A 108 9.73 0.75 -6.70
N SER A 109 8.75 -0.14 -6.81
CA SER A 109 8.61 -1.29 -5.90
C SER A 109 9.72 -2.34 -6.08
N SER A 110 10.48 -2.25 -7.18
CA SER A 110 11.65 -3.09 -7.46
C SER A 110 12.98 -2.43 -7.07
N SER A 111 12.95 -1.19 -6.58
CA SER A 111 14.17 -0.46 -6.19
C SER A 111 14.74 -0.96 -4.87
N GLN A 112 16.05 -0.81 -4.71
CA GLN A 112 16.75 -1.22 -3.48
C GLN A 112 16.26 -0.41 -2.28
N GLU A 113 16.08 0.90 -2.45
CA GLU A 113 15.63 1.83 -1.41
C GLU A 113 14.21 1.49 -0.94
N TRP A 114 13.33 1.09 -1.88
CA TRP A 114 12.00 0.64 -1.52
C TRP A 114 12.04 -0.69 -0.76
N GLN A 115 12.84 -1.67 -1.21
CA GLN A 115 12.97 -2.97 -0.55
C GLN A 115 13.50 -2.82 0.89
N GLU A 116 14.46 -1.93 1.11
CA GLU A 116 14.98 -1.60 2.44
C GLU A 116 13.90 -0.99 3.33
N ALA A 117 13.03 -0.13 2.80
CA ALA A 117 11.92 0.43 3.55
C ALA A 117 10.78 -0.59 3.79
N ALA A 118 10.54 -1.50 2.85
CA ALA A 118 9.41 -2.42 2.85
C ALA A 118 9.40 -3.38 4.04
N VAL A 119 10.55 -3.65 4.66
CA VAL A 119 10.64 -4.46 5.89
C VAL A 119 9.77 -3.89 7.01
N HIS A 120 9.66 -2.57 7.11
CA HIS A 120 8.82 -1.90 8.10
C HIS A 120 7.32 -2.03 7.79
N ARG A 121 6.97 -2.04 6.50
CA ARG A 121 5.59 -2.29 6.04
C ARG A 121 5.15 -3.70 6.42
N THR A 122 5.96 -4.70 6.11
CA THR A 122 5.64 -6.10 6.43
C THR A 122 5.60 -6.32 7.94
N ALA A 123 6.48 -5.67 8.69
CA ALA A 123 6.48 -5.77 10.15
C ALA A 123 5.23 -5.16 10.79
N GLY A 124 4.69 -4.07 10.21
CA GLY A 124 3.60 -3.30 10.81
C GLY A 124 2.19 -3.73 10.41
N LEU A 125 2.00 -4.34 9.24
CA LEU A 125 0.66 -4.67 8.73
C LEU A 125 0.16 -6.02 9.21
N ALA A 126 -1.08 -6.04 9.68
CA ALA A 126 -1.87 -7.27 9.81
C ALA A 126 -2.45 -7.70 8.45
N GLY A 127 -2.69 -6.74 7.56
CA GLY A 127 -3.10 -7.00 6.19
C GLY A 127 -3.58 -5.73 5.49
N GLN A 128 -3.84 -5.82 4.20
CA GLN A 128 -4.38 -4.72 3.42
C GLN A 128 -5.03 -5.15 2.13
N LEU A 129 -5.81 -4.23 1.55
CA LEU A 129 -6.16 -4.23 0.14
C LEU A 129 -5.43 -3.09 -0.56
N ASN A 130 -4.87 -3.37 -1.73
CA ASN A 130 -4.26 -2.37 -2.59
C ASN A 130 -4.97 -2.40 -3.95
N ILE A 131 -5.68 -1.31 -4.26
CA ILE A 131 -6.65 -1.27 -5.33
C ILE A 131 -6.19 -0.22 -6.34
N GLU A 132 -5.88 -0.64 -7.56
CA GLU A 132 -5.59 0.28 -8.66
C GLU A 132 -6.88 0.94 -9.15
N THR A 133 -6.83 2.26 -9.34
CA THR A 133 -7.93 3.03 -9.90
C THR A 133 -7.43 4.04 -10.94
N VAL A 134 -8.32 4.46 -11.84
CA VAL A 134 -8.10 5.56 -12.79
C VAL A 134 -9.10 6.68 -12.50
N ALA A 135 -8.67 7.94 -12.64
CA ALA A 135 -9.55 9.08 -12.44
C ALA A 135 -10.66 9.11 -13.50
N GLN A 136 -11.91 9.36 -13.09
CA GLN A 136 -13.07 9.33 -13.98
C GLN A 136 -12.98 10.32 -15.15
N PHE A 137 -12.31 11.46 -14.96
CA PHE A 137 -12.14 12.49 -16.00
C PHE A 137 -11.04 12.16 -17.02
N VAL A 138 -10.40 10.99 -16.89
CA VAL A 138 -9.35 10.49 -17.81
C VAL A 138 -9.82 9.20 -18.53
N ARG A 139 -11.04 8.73 -18.27
CA ARG A 139 -11.63 7.62 -19.05
C ARG A 139 -11.88 8.09 -20.49
N GLN A 140 -11.11 7.56 -21.44
CA GLN A 140 -11.48 7.60 -22.86
C GLN A 140 -12.65 6.66 -23.13
#